data_AF-A0A1A8MK74-F1
#
_entry.id   AF-A0A1A8MK74-F1
#
_cell.length_a   1.000
_cell.length_b   1.000
_cell.length_c   1.000
_cell.angle_alpha   90.00
_cell.angle_beta   90.00
_cell.angle_gamma   90.00
#
_symmetry.space_group_name_H-M   'P 1'
#
loop_
_entity.id
_entity.type
_entity.pdbx_description
1 polymer ?
#
loop_
_entity_poly.entity_id
_entity_poly.type
_entity_poly.pdbx_seq_one_letter_code
_entity_poly.pdbx_strand_id
1 'polypeptide(L)'
;QYKGRYRSNMLNGAQFVEALGHLGYPGTSSLKCSEFDWLFDCAPENLHFLRFVCRTLNRSNVLTAEEVAAFQELQKSGKPILDEGALSEVLKTAGASDGNILGPSSSSFAFAQEEDLTLEELRAELQVLNKEKELKQRRYNKLQVVTT
;
A
#
# COMPACT_ATOMS: atom_id res chain seq x y z
N GLN A 1 -22.88 27.92 -7.36
CA GLN A 1 -21.44 27.58 -7.36
C GLN A 1 -21.22 26.40 -6.43
N TYR A 2 -21.10 25.18 -6.96
CA TYR A 2 -20.63 24.02 -6.19
C TYR A 2 -19.54 23.34 -7.01
N LYS A 3 -18.29 23.79 -6.82
CA LYS A 3 -17.13 23.09 -7.34
C LYS A 3 -16.79 21.98 -6.35
N GLY A 4 -17.59 20.92 -6.40
CA GLY A 4 -17.31 19.67 -5.70
C GLY A 4 -15.93 19.19 -6.13
N ARG A 5 -14.98 19.29 -5.20
CA ARG A 5 -13.60 18.87 -5.39
C ARG A 5 -13.59 17.33 -5.34
N TYR A 6 -14.07 16.68 -6.40
CA TYR A 6 -13.65 15.33 -6.72
C TYR A 6 -12.16 15.41 -7.02
N ARG A 7 -11.32 15.33 -5.98
CA ARG A 7 -9.91 14.98 -6.16
C ARG A 7 -9.96 13.60 -6.81
N SER A 8 -9.85 13.58 -8.13
CA SER A 8 -9.66 12.37 -8.92
C SER A 8 -8.50 11.61 -8.31
N ASN A 9 -8.81 10.56 -7.55
CA ASN A 9 -7.84 9.68 -6.90
C ASN A 9 -7.18 8.74 -7.92
N MET A 10 -7.25 9.09 -9.21
CA MET A 10 -6.64 8.36 -10.31
C MET A 10 -5.19 8.81 -10.42
N LEU A 11 -4.29 7.86 -10.29
CA LEU A 11 -2.87 8.09 -10.55
C LEU A 11 -2.67 8.30 -12.05
N ASN A 12 -1.75 9.18 -12.40
CA ASN A 12 -1.41 9.53 -13.77
C ASN A 12 0.07 9.90 -13.88
N GLY A 13 0.53 10.16 -15.10
CA GLY A 13 1.93 10.49 -15.38
C GLY A 13 2.41 11.75 -14.65
N ALA A 14 1.52 12.71 -14.37
CA ALA A 14 1.88 13.90 -13.59
C ALA A 14 2.28 13.58 -12.15
N GLN A 15 1.50 12.73 -11.47
CA GLN A 15 1.83 12.28 -10.11
C GLN A 15 3.12 11.46 -10.08
N PHE A 16 3.38 10.69 -11.14
CA PHE A 16 4.63 9.92 -11.26
C PHE A 16 5.85 10.84 -11.39
N VAL A 17 5.80 11.84 -12.27
CA VAL A 17 6.90 12.80 -12.45
C VAL A 17 7.12 13.65 -11.19
N GLU A 18 6.05 14.02 -10.49
CA GLU A 18 6.14 14.69 -9.18
C GLU A 18 6.87 13.81 -8.15
N ALA A 19 6.51 12.53 -8.07
CA ALA A 19 7.20 11.58 -7.19
C ALA A 19 8.69 11.45 -7.55
N LEU A 20 9.06 11.34 -8.84
CA LEU A 20 10.47 11.35 -9.25
C LEU A 20 11.20 12.61 -8.81
N GLY A 21 10.53 13.77 -8.82
CA GLY A 21 11.02 15.02 -8.25
C GLY A 21 11.34 14.91 -6.76
N HIS A 22 10.41 14.34 -5.98
CA HIS A 22 10.60 14.11 -4.55
C HIS A 22 11.70 13.10 -4.24
N LEU A 23 11.92 12.10 -5.10
CA LEU A 23 13.05 11.18 -5.01
C LEU A 23 14.39 11.86 -5.35
N GLY A 24 14.37 13.01 -6.03
CA GLY A 24 15.57 13.73 -6.45
C GLY A 24 16.16 13.19 -7.76
N TYR A 25 15.34 12.60 -8.63
CA TYR A 25 15.79 12.13 -9.94
C TYR A 25 16.36 13.29 -10.77
N PRO A 26 17.57 13.15 -11.35
CA PRO A 26 18.17 14.20 -12.15
C PRO A 26 17.40 14.38 -13.46
N GLY A 27 17.05 15.62 -13.82
CA GLY A 27 16.37 15.92 -15.07
C GLY A 27 14.84 15.78 -15.04
N THR A 28 14.23 15.69 -13.86
CA THR A 28 12.76 15.70 -13.69
C THR A 28 12.07 16.87 -14.35
N SER A 29 12.71 18.05 -14.39
CA SER A 29 12.20 19.24 -15.08
C SER A 29 12.10 19.10 -16.60
N SER A 30 12.81 18.15 -17.20
CA SER A 30 12.77 17.88 -18.64
C SER A 30 11.72 16.81 -19.02
N LEU A 31 11.14 16.12 -18.03
CA LEU A 31 10.19 15.04 -18.27
C LEU A 31 8.81 15.60 -18.58
N LYS A 32 8.17 15.08 -19.63
CA LYS A 32 6.78 15.42 -19.94
C LYS A 32 5.84 14.43 -19.26
N CYS A 33 4.96 14.93 -18.40
CA CYS A 33 3.98 14.12 -17.68
C CYS A 33 3.16 13.20 -18.60
N SER A 34 2.76 13.70 -19.78
CA SER A 34 1.93 12.97 -20.74
C SER A 34 2.62 11.74 -21.36
N GLU A 35 3.95 11.72 -21.37
CA GLU A 35 4.72 10.57 -21.88
C GLU A 35 4.70 9.38 -20.89
N PHE A 36 4.14 9.57 -19.69
CA PHE A 36 4.02 8.55 -18.65
C PHE A 36 2.58 8.15 -18.34
N ASP A 37 1.58 8.77 -18.96
CA ASP A 37 0.17 8.43 -18.70
C ASP A 37 -0.14 6.97 -19.09
N TRP A 38 0.47 6.46 -20.16
CA TRP A 38 0.32 5.07 -20.61
C TRP A 38 0.70 4.03 -19.55
N LEU A 39 1.59 4.38 -18.61
CA LEU A 39 2.04 3.49 -17.55
C LEU A 39 0.89 3.07 -16.63
N PHE A 40 -0.12 3.92 -16.51
CA PHE A 40 -1.32 3.68 -15.69
C PHE A 40 -2.47 3.03 -16.48
N ASP A 41 -2.35 2.96 -17.81
CA ASP A 41 -3.36 2.38 -18.69
C ASP A 41 -3.07 0.91 -19.05
N CYS A 42 -1.79 0.50 -19.03
CA CYS A 42 -1.38 -0.78 -19.61
C CYS A 42 -1.62 -2.04 -18.73
N ALA A 43 -1.83 -1.93 -17.42
CA ALA A 43 -2.13 -3.09 -16.56
C ALA A 43 -2.67 -2.68 -15.18
N PRO A 44 -3.88 -3.11 -14.77
CA PRO A 44 -4.43 -2.81 -13.45
C PRO A 44 -3.62 -3.44 -12.30
N GLU A 45 -2.91 -4.55 -12.55
CA GLU A 45 -2.11 -5.25 -11.55
C GLU A 45 -0.92 -4.41 -11.09
N ASN A 46 -0.34 -3.61 -11.99
CA ASN A 46 0.82 -2.77 -11.70
C ASN A 46 0.44 -1.47 -10.97
N LEU A 47 -0.85 -1.13 -10.91
CA LEU A 47 -1.32 0.11 -10.26
C LEU A 47 -0.98 0.15 -8.77
N HIS A 48 -0.94 -0.99 -8.08
CA HIS A 48 -0.55 -1.05 -6.68
C HIS A 48 0.92 -0.67 -6.49
N PHE A 49 1.80 -1.21 -7.33
CA PHE A 49 3.21 -0.85 -7.34
C PHE A 49 3.41 0.63 -7.66
N LEU A 50 2.77 1.13 -8.72
CA LEU A 50 2.88 2.53 -9.12
C LEU A 50 2.34 3.48 -8.04
N ARG A 51 1.27 3.08 -7.35
CA ARG A 51 0.73 3.82 -6.20
C ARG A 51 1.72 3.89 -5.05
N PHE A 52 2.38 2.79 -4.73
CA PHE A 52 3.41 2.75 -3.70
C PHE A 52 4.58 3.67 -4.08
N VAL A 53 5.05 3.59 -5.32
CA VAL A 53 6.11 4.49 -5.83
C VAL A 53 5.71 5.95 -5.70
N CYS A 54 4.49 6.32 -6.13
CA CYS A 54 4.07 7.72 -6.14
C CYS A 54 3.74 8.29 -4.76
N ARG A 55 3.38 7.45 -3.77
CA ARG A 55 2.89 7.92 -2.46
C ARG A 55 3.83 7.69 -1.30
N THR A 56 4.63 6.63 -1.36
CA THR A 56 5.42 6.17 -0.21
C THR A 56 6.90 6.48 -0.38
N LEU A 57 7.42 6.34 -1.60
CA LEU A 57 8.83 6.59 -1.85
C LEU A 57 9.14 8.09 -1.77
N ASN A 58 10.30 8.36 -1.19
CA ASN A 58 10.85 9.70 -1.01
C ASN A 58 12.39 9.61 -0.96
N ARG A 59 13.07 10.76 -0.85
CA ARG A 59 14.53 10.86 -0.86
C ARG A 59 15.25 9.96 0.15
N SER A 60 14.65 9.62 1.29
CA SER A 60 15.27 8.71 2.28
C SER A 60 15.38 7.27 1.79
N ASN A 61 14.66 6.90 0.73
CA ASN A 61 14.74 5.57 0.10
C ASN A 61 15.79 5.54 -1.02
N VAL A 62 16.44 6.66 -1.31
CA VAL A 62 17.44 6.78 -2.35
C VAL A 62 18.82 6.71 -1.72
N LEU A 63 19.61 5.73 -2.14
CA LEU A 63 20.98 5.54 -1.66
C LEU A 63 21.88 6.68 -2.12
N THR A 64 22.62 7.25 -1.19
CA THR A 64 23.67 8.22 -1.44
C THR A 64 24.96 7.54 -1.91
N ALA A 65 25.84 8.29 -2.57
CA ALA A 65 27.13 7.76 -3.01
C ALA A 65 28.00 7.28 -1.84
N GLU A 66 27.89 7.94 -0.68
CA GLU A 66 28.58 7.56 0.55
C GLU A 66 28.07 6.22 1.10
N GLU A 67 26.75 6.04 1.18
CA GLU A 67 26.15 4.77 1.62
C GLU A 67 26.52 3.61 0.69
N VAL A 68 26.55 3.86 -0.63
CA VAL A 68 27.00 2.86 -1.62
C VAL A 68 28.46 2.50 -1.40
N ALA A 69 29.34 3.48 -1.17
CA ALA A 69 30.76 3.24 -0.91
C ALA A 69 30.98 2.47 0.39
N ALA A 70 30.31 2.88 1.48
CA ALA A 70 30.36 2.20 2.77
C ALA A 70 29.88 0.74 2.66
N PHE A 71 28.81 0.49 1.89
CA PHE A 71 28.33 -0.86 1.64
C PHE A 71 29.33 -1.70 0.83
N GLN A 72 30.03 -1.12 -0.14
CA GLN A 72 31.08 -1.81 -0.88
C GLN A 72 32.28 -2.16 0.01
N GLU A 73 32.67 -1.28 0.94
CA GLU A 73 33.71 -1.58 1.92
C GLU A 73 33.29 -2.70 2.88
N LEU A 74 32.02 -2.68 3.33
CA LEU A 74 31.46 -3.76 4.14
C LEU A 74 31.52 -5.10 3.41
N GLN A 75 31.17 -5.14 2.13
CA GLN A 75 31.30 -6.35 1.32
C GLN A 75 32.76 -6.82 1.22
N LYS A 76 33.71 -5.90 0.97
CA LYS A 76 35.15 -6.23 0.90
C LYS A 76 35.72 -6.71 2.24
N SER A 77 35.12 -6.31 3.35
CA SER A 77 35.56 -6.72 4.69
C SER A 77 35.39 -8.21 4.99
N GLY A 78 34.62 -8.94 4.15
CA GLY A 78 34.36 -10.36 4.33
C GLY A 78 33.50 -10.70 5.55
N LYS A 79 32.94 -9.68 6.23
CA LYS A 79 31.98 -9.88 7.33
C LYS A 79 30.67 -10.42 6.76
N PRO A 80 29.99 -11.32 7.48
CA PRO A 80 28.67 -11.80 7.06
C PRO A 80 27.68 -10.63 7.03
N ILE A 81 27.03 -10.44 5.89
CA ILE A 81 25.96 -9.46 5.73
C ILE A 81 24.64 -10.18 5.98
N LEU A 82 23.76 -9.52 6.75
CA LEU A 82 22.43 -10.05 7.01
C LEU A 82 21.58 -9.91 5.76
N ASP A 83 21.41 -11.01 5.02
CA ASP A 83 20.50 -11.11 3.89
C ASP A 83 19.12 -11.66 4.33
N GLU A 84 18.19 -11.77 3.39
CA GLU A 84 16.84 -12.28 3.67
C GLU A 84 16.87 -13.69 4.29
N GLY A 85 17.73 -14.57 3.76
CA GLY A 85 17.88 -15.94 4.25
C GLY A 85 18.40 -15.97 5.68
N ALA A 86 19.52 -15.30 5.96
CA ALA A 86 20.11 -15.21 7.28
C ALA A 86 19.18 -14.51 8.28
N LEU A 87 18.45 -13.47 7.86
CA LEU A 87 17.44 -12.82 8.69
C LEU A 87 16.31 -13.79 9.04
N SER A 88 15.83 -14.59 8.08
CA SER A 88 14.77 -15.57 8.32
C SER A 88 15.18 -16.64 9.34
N GLU A 89 16.44 -17.11 9.29
CA GLU A 89 16.98 -18.06 10.26
C GLU A 89 17.15 -17.44 11.65
N VAL A 90 17.64 -16.20 11.73
CA VAL A 90 17.72 -15.46 12.99
C VAL A 90 16.33 -15.30 13.61
N LEU A 91 15.32 -14.92 12.83
CA LEU A 91 13.95 -14.75 13.31
C LEU A 91 13.33 -16.08 13.80
N LYS A 92 13.61 -17.20 13.11
CA LYS A 92 13.19 -18.54 13.58
C LYS A 92 13.81 -18.89 14.94
N THR A 93 15.09 -18.56 15.13
CA THR A 93 15.76 -18.81 16.42
C THR A 93 15.30 -17.84 17.53
N ALA A 94 14.94 -16.60 17.18
CA ALA A 94 14.44 -15.60 18.13
C ALA A 94 13.00 -15.87 18.59
N GLY A 95 12.16 -16.48 17.74
CA GLY A 95 10.78 -16.87 18.07
C GLY A 95 10.65 -18.11 18.97
N ALA A 96 11.74 -18.87 19.18
CA ALA A 96 11.75 -20.07 20.01
C ALA A 96 12.13 -19.81 21.49
N SER A 97 12.40 -18.56 21.87
CA SER A 97 12.64 -18.21 23.26
C SER A 97 11.31 -18.05 23.98
N ASP A 98 10.85 -19.12 24.62
CA ASP A 98 9.85 -19.08 25.70
C ASP A 98 10.24 -17.99 26.71
N GLY A 99 9.58 -16.83 26.63
CA GLY A 99 9.73 -15.77 27.64
C GLY A 99 9.69 -14.36 27.07
N ASN A 100 8.48 -13.81 26.93
CA ASN A 100 8.11 -12.44 27.28
C ASN A 100 9.24 -11.36 27.19
N ILE A 101 9.66 -10.98 25.98
CA ILE A 101 10.49 -9.77 25.75
C ILE A 101 9.75 -8.74 24.89
N LEU A 102 8.49 -8.46 25.20
CA LEU A 102 7.81 -7.25 24.73
C LEU A 102 7.13 -6.58 25.92
N GLY A 103 7.88 -5.68 26.56
CA GLY A 103 7.30 -4.69 27.47
C GLY A 103 6.32 -3.77 26.72
N PRO A 104 5.35 -3.16 27.42
CA PRO A 104 4.25 -2.43 26.81
C PRO A 104 4.70 -1.02 26.40
N SER A 105 5.51 -0.90 25.36
CA SER A 105 5.79 0.36 24.65
C SER A 105 6.61 0.08 23.40
N SER A 106 5.94 -0.30 22.31
CA SER A 106 6.42 0.01 20.96
C SER A 106 5.22 0.05 20.02
N SER A 107 5.08 1.22 19.42
CA SER A 107 4.11 1.62 18.43
C SER A 107 3.88 0.59 17.32
N SER A 108 2.61 0.22 17.15
CA SER A 108 1.94 -0.17 15.90
C SER A 108 2.83 -0.58 14.73
N PHE A 109 3.44 -1.75 14.84
CA PHE A 109 3.48 -2.72 13.74
C PHE A 109 2.54 -3.86 14.06
N ALA A 110 1.31 -3.52 14.44
CA ALA A 110 0.19 -4.37 14.09
C ALA A 110 0.13 -4.30 12.56
N PHE A 111 0.79 -5.25 11.88
CA PHE A 111 0.04 -5.94 10.83
C PHE A 111 -1.30 -6.19 11.49
N ALA A 112 -2.33 -5.48 11.02
CA ALA A 112 -3.68 -5.74 11.44
C ALA A 112 -3.77 -7.26 11.40
N GLN A 113 -3.91 -7.86 12.57
CA GLN A 113 -4.47 -9.17 12.68
C GLN A 113 -5.83 -8.93 12.04
N GLU A 114 -5.91 -9.13 10.72
CA GLU A 114 -7.14 -9.45 10.06
C GLU A 114 -7.63 -10.60 10.94
N GLU A 115 -8.56 -10.28 11.83
CA GLU A 115 -9.37 -11.30 12.47
C GLU A 115 -9.80 -12.18 11.29
N ASP A 116 -9.32 -13.42 11.30
CA ASP A 116 -9.60 -14.42 10.28
C ASP A 116 -11.09 -14.70 10.36
N LEU A 117 -11.88 -13.78 9.79
CA LEU A 117 -13.32 -13.84 9.70
C LEU A 117 -13.60 -15.10 8.93
N THR A 118 -14.17 -16.07 9.63
CA THR A 118 -14.37 -17.39 9.04
C THR A 118 -15.30 -17.24 7.83
N LEU A 119 -15.09 -18.07 6.80
CA LEU A 119 -15.94 -18.08 5.60
C LEU A 119 -17.45 -18.16 5.93
N GLU A 120 -17.79 -18.73 7.09
CA GLU A 120 -19.16 -18.87 7.58
C GLU A 120 -19.74 -17.55 8.13
N GLU A 121 -18.95 -16.75 8.84
CA GLU A 121 -19.34 -15.42 9.31
C GLU A 121 -19.60 -14.48 8.13
N LEU A 122 -18.72 -14.51 7.11
CA LEU A 122 -18.89 -13.71 5.91
C LEU A 122 -20.17 -14.12 5.13
N ARG A 123 -20.48 -15.42 5.06
CA ARG A 123 -21.76 -15.88 4.47
C ARG A 123 -22.97 -15.40 5.27
N ALA A 124 -22.89 -15.44 6.60
CA ALA A 124 -23.97 -14.97 7.46
C ALA A 124 -24.22 -13.47 7.24
N GLU A 125 -23.16 -12.66 7.17
CA GLU A 125 -23.27 -11.22 6.91
C GLU A 125 -23.89 -10.95 5.52
N LEU A 126 -23.45 -11.66 4.48
CA LEU A 126 -24.04 -11.55 3.15
C LEU A 126 -25.54 -11.90 3.13
N GLN A 127 -25.96 -12.89 3.90
CA GLN A 127 -27.38 -13.23 4.03
C GLN A 127 -28.19 -12.12 4.72
N VAL A 128 -27.63 -11.48 5.74
CA VAL A 128 -28.28 -10.34 6.43
C VAL A 128 -28.42 -9.15 5.47
N LEU A 129 -27.35 -8.79 4.78
CA LEU A 129 -27.35 -7.66 3.84
C LEU A 129 -28.34 -7.86 2.68
N ASN A 130 -28.45 -9.08 2.15
CA ASN A 130 -29.43 -9.37 1.10
C ASN A 130 -30.87 -9.21 1.60
N LYS A 131 -31.18 -9.68 2.82
CA LYS A 131 -32.51 -9.49 3.42
C LYS A 131 -32.82 -8.00 3.62
N GLU A 132 -31.84 -7.22 4.08
CA GLU A 132 -32.02 -5.78 4.25
C GLU A 132 -32.26 -5.07 2.91
N LYS A 133 -31.51 -5.43 1.86
CA LYS A 133 -31.69 -4.92 0.50
C LYS A 133 -33.09 -5.21 -0.03
N GLU A 134 -33.60 -6.42 0.12
CA GLU A 134 -34.96 -6.78 -0.30
C GLU A 134 -36.02 -5.94 0.42
N LEU A 135 -35.87 -5.74 1.73
CA LEU A 135 -36.80 -4.93 2.51
C LEU A 135 -36.79 -3.46 2.04
N LYS A 136 -35.61 -2.89 1.80
CA LYS A 136 -35.47 -1.53 1.25
C LYS A 136 -36.11 -1.43 -0.14
N GLN A 137 -35.91 -2.41 -1.01
CA GLN A 137 -36.53 -2.44 -2.34
C GLN A 137 -38.06 -2.55 -2.25
N ARG A 138 -38.60 -3.40 -1.38
CA ARG A 138 -40.06 -3.52 -1.17
C ARG A 138 -40.66 -2.22 -0.68
N ARG A 139 -40.01 -1.54 0.27
CA ARG A 139 -40.45 -0.22 0.76
C ARG A 139 -40.42 0.81 -0.36
N TYR A 140 -39.33 0.86 -1.14
CA TYR A 140 -39.21 1.76 -2.28
C TYR A 140 -40.32 1.54 -3.32
N ASN A 141 -40.57 0.29 -3.71
CA ASN A 141 -41.64 -0.05 -4.66
C ASN A 141 -43.01 0.36 -4.14
N LYS A 142 -43.29 0.17 -2.84
CA LYS A 142 -44.56 0.62 -2.23
C LYS A 142 -44.70 2.15 -2.27
N LEU A 143 -43.64 2.89 -1.99
CA LEU A 143 -43.66 4.36 -2.07
C LEU A 143 -43.87 4.84 -3.52
N GLN A 144 -43.27 4.16 -4.51
CA GLN A 144 -43.47 4.51 -5.92
C GLN A 144 -44.91 4.27 -6.39
N VAL A 145 -45.55 3.18 -5.96
CA VAL A 145 -46.96 2.88 -6.31
C VAL A 145 -47.95 3.85 -5.63
N VAL A 146 -47.59 4.46 -4.50
CA VAL A 146 -48.42 5.48 -3.81
C VAL A 146 -48.28 6.87 -4.44
N THR A 147 -47.26 7.09 -5.28
CA THR A 147 -46.96 8.40 -5.90
C THR A 147 -47.45 8.50 -7.37
N THR A 148 -48.02 7.42 -7.91
CA THR A 148 -48.73 7.38 -9.22
C THR A 148 -50.24 7.35 -9.01
#